data_AF-A0A249P6N1-F1
#
_entry.id   AF-A0A249P6N1-F1
#
_cell.length_a   1.000
_cell.length_b   1.000
_cell.length_c   1.000
_cell.angle_alpha   90.00
_cell.angle_beta   90.00
_cell.angle_gamma   90.00
#
_symmetry.space_group_name_H-M   'P 1'
#
loop_
_entity.id
_entity.type
_entity.pdbx_description
1 polymer ?
#
loop_
_entity_poly.entity_id
_entity_poly.type
_entity_poly.pdbx_seq_one_letter_code
_entity_poly.pdbx_strand_id
1 'polypeptide(L)'
;MQDIHDLLSNTLSLTSRKLIGSFVTKVNESYELLFSSAGDAIIVRTEELVRLRAGGKPRIIGANLKTQRLLRVSLLSLNTLKGYRETNDHVLLNYALRLVQEFMPKRDNVDPPFYGALSDSISNESRFCTVPYRHERPRLKWDALSSFEERSVARGKTYSSIRRRENRATDRLNDADIKLINLWANDNEQKLTRSDLSSEYSKTLSRFKRYIYARMAEKFVAEFYEKQLSVKANDVSILQLGGQDSRWKTHDIEADTLIDVKNATVFSSNRRRHNYFDKFKSVDEMDVAIAGVLSDANGPRYEKGIRQTLLGLVTRRDVVDATDAVNALPDRLFPVTVHFETGYIPAWAFELAEYTPDYEVLYEWAVILARKPETIMSLAIACGRHRECDVYPALSESQRGLVDRFALAVSRSSYRKLTIALFSISEFINSVAQGKDGAAVIRFLRRMISIEDFTDWPRTITVPYSGLVLSGSRQLKIGDEYEIYVDCPGGDAGCLYDPTNSIKDLLSMLEQCGEQIASSGMTFCHFDAPSPYMLLGKTDLGERLTIYTYCGGRSKSGFRCDNFPLSFGKHANCRTCGRLICDECGFCSERCVARPGDSGAKF
;
A
#
# COMPACT_ATOMS: atom_id res chain seq x y z
N MET A 1 5.71 -23.54 50.65
CA MET A 1 5.30 -22.36 49.86
C MET A 1 6.47 -21.42 49.59
N GLN A 2 7.20 -20.93 50.59
CA GLN A 2 8.31 -19.97 50.42
C GLN A 2 9.33 -20.37 49.33
N ASP A 3 9.75 -21.64 49.32
CA ASP A 3 10.82 -22.15 48.46
C ASP A 3 10.59 -21.94 46.94
N ILE A 4 9.38 -22.21 46.44
CA ILE A 4 9.11 -22.08 44.99
C ILE A 4 9.01 -20.63 44.52
N HIS A 5 8.46 -19.73 45.36
CA HIS A 5 8.40 -18.31 45.02
C HIS A 5 9.80 -17.68 45.04
N ASP A 6 10.67 -18.13 45.94
CA ASP A 6 12.06 -17.70 45.99
C ASP A 6 12.84 -18.20 44.77
N LEU A 7 12.66 -19.47 44.38
CA LEU A 7 13.24 -20.02 43.16
C LEU A 7 12.79 -19.26 41.90
N LEU A 8 11.50 -18.97 41.77
CA LEU A 8 10.97 -18.16 40.67
C LEU A 8 11.53 -16.73 40.70
N SER A 9 11.55 -16.09 41.87
CA SER A 9 12.09 -14.74 42.04
C SER A 9 13.56 -14.66 41.61
N ASN A 10 14.37 -15.63 42.03
CA ASN A 10 15.78 -15.73 41.68
C ASN A 10 15.99 -16.02 40.19
N THR A 11 15.14 -16.88 39.61
CA THR A 11 15.23 -17.21 38.17
C THR A 11 14.82 -16.02 37.31
N LEU A 12 13.80 -15.26 37.70
CA LEU A 12 13.29 -14.10 36.95
C LEU A 12 14.16 -12.84 37.13
N SER A 13 14.92 -12.76 38.21
CA SER A 13 15.84 -11.67 38.53
C SER A 13 17.28 -12.06 38.19
N LEU A 14 17.64 -12.02 36.90
CA LEU A 14 18.96 -12.43 36.43
C LEU A 14 19.70 -11.27 35.76
N THR A 15 20.90 -10.98 36.25
CA THR A 15 21.87 -10.14 35.54
C THR A 15 22.42 -10.91 34.34
N SER A 16 21.92 -10.62 33.13
CA SER A 16 22.52 -11.18 31.92
C SER A 16 23.86 -10.47 31.67
N ARG A 17 24.91 -11.26 31.39
CA ARG A 17 26.20 -10.76 30.92
C ARG A 17 26.26 -11.08 29.44
N LYS A 18 26.09 -10.06 28.59
CA LYS A 18 26.19 -10.25 27.15
C LYS A 18 27.46 -9.65 26.59
N LEU A 19 28.13 -10.39 25.71
CA LEU A 19 29.18 -9.85 24.85
C LEU A 19 28.51 -9.27 23.61
N ILE A 20 28.51 -7.95 23.49
CA ILE A 20 28.11 -7.24 22.27
C ILE A 20 29.40 -6.74 21.62
N GLY A 21 29.82 -7.41 20.55
CA GLY A 21 31.16 -7.22 19.97
C GLY A 21 32.26 -7.61 20.97
N SER A 22 33.18 -6.70 21.26
CA SER A 22 34.25 -6.88 22.26
C SER A 22 33.87 -6.41 23.67
N PHE A 23 32.65 -5.92 23.89
CA PHE A 23 32.24 -5.33 25.16
C PHE A 23 31.29 -6.25 25.90
N VAL A 24 31.57 -6.51 27.19
CA VAL A 24 30.63 -7.17 28.09
C VAL A 24 29.67 -6.12 28.63
N THR A 25 28.45 -6.07 28.10
CA THR A 25 27.36 -5.29 28.68
C THR A 25 26.66 -6.12 29.75
N LYS A 26 26.63 -5.62 30.99
CA LYS A 26 25.73 -6.12 32.03
C LYS A 26 24.42 -5.37 31.89
N VAL A 27 23.38 -6.04 31.43
CA VAL A 27 22.03 -5.47 31.46
C VAL A 27 21.33 -6.14 32.64
N ASN A 28 21.01 -5.35 33.66
CA ASN A 28 20.16 -5.81 34.76
C ASN A 28 18.72 -5.71 34.30
N GLU A 29 18.15 -6.83 33.90
CA GLU A 29 16.74 -6.89 33.55
C GLU A 29 15.99 -7.74 34.56
N SER A 30 14.82 -7.27 34.95
CA SER A 30 13.88 -8.03 35.78
C SER A 30 12.64 -8.37 34.98
N TYR A 31 12.11 -9.56 35.26
CA TYR A 31 10.93 -10.09 34.62
C TYR A 31 9.87 -10.41 35.66
N GLU A 32 8.61 -10.25 35.27
CA GLU A 32 7.45 -10.68 36.06
C GLU A 32 6.82 -11.89 35.37
N LEU A 33 6.45 -12.90 36.17
CA LEU A 33 5.68 -14.05 35.72
C LEU A 33 4.22 -13.85 36.07
N LEU A 34 3.39 -13.86 35.04
CA LEU A 34 1.94 -13.69 35.10
C LEU A 34 1.24 -14.97 34.61
N PHE A 35 0.02 -15.20 35.09
CA PHE A 35 -0.81 -16.34 34.71
C PHE A 35 -2.13 -15.88 34.11
N SER A 36 -2.50 -16.44 32.95
CA SER A 36 -3.84 -16.27 32.38
C SER A 36 -4.88 -17.09 33.17
N SER A 37 -6.17 -16.84 32.93
CA SER A 37 -7.26 -17.66 33.48
C SER A 37 -7.18 -19.13 33.07
N ALA A 38 -6.55 -19.44 31.93
CA ALA A 38 -6.30 -20.80 31.45
C ALA A 38 -5.00 -21.44 32.01
N GLY A 39 -4.30 -20.74 32.92
CA GLY A 39 -3.05 -21.20 33.51
C GLY A 39 -1.84 -21.06 32.58
N ASP A 40 -1.89 -20.18 31.58
CA ASP A 40 -0.74 -19.95 30.71
C ASP A 40 0.30 -19.07 31.41
N ALA A 41 1.55 -19.55 31.46
CA ALA A 41 2.68 -18.81 32.00
C ALA A 41 3.16 -17.73 31.01
N ILE A 42 3.05 -16.47 31.42
CA ILE A 42 3.39 -15.29 30.61
C ILE A 42 4.50 -14.51 31.30
N ILE A 43 5.63 -14.35 30.61
CA ILE A 43 6.75 -13.52 31.10
C ILE A 43 6.67 -12.12 30.48
N VAL A 44 6.79 -11.08 31.31
CA VAL A 44 6.89 -9.67 30.86
C VAL A 44 8.10 -9.00 31.50
N ARG A 45 8.70 -7.99 30.85
CA ARG A 45 9.74 -7.15 31.49
C ARG A 45 9.09 -6.32 32.59
N THR A 46 9.67 -6.30 33.78
CA THR A 46 9.09 -5.61 34.95
C THR A 46 8.98 -4.11 34.72
N GLU A 47 9.99 -3.48 34.11
CA GLU A 47 9.96 -2.04 33.80
C GLU A 47 8.83 -1.67 32.85
N GLU A 48 8.61 -2.49 31.82
CA GLU A 48 7.50 -2.34 30.89
C GLU A 48 6.16 -2.48 31.62
N LEU A 49 6.04 -3.49 32.49
CA LEU A 49 4.84 -3.69 33.30
C LEU A 49 4.55 -2.51 34.24
N VAL A 50 5.58 -1.93 34.86
CA VAL A 50 5.45 -0.71 35.67
C VAL A 50 4.96 0.45 34.80
N ARG A 51 5.53 0.66 33.61
CA ARG A 51 5.08 1.70 32.68
C ARG A 51 3.64 1.49 32.23
N LEU A 52 3.21 0.24 31.98
CA LEU A 52 1.83 -0.09 31.65
C LEU A 52 0.88 0.30 32.78
N ARG A 53 1.19 -0.10 34.02
CA ARG A 53 0.38 0.21 35.21
C ARG A 53 0.31 1.71 35.49
N ALA A 54 1.39 2.44 35.23
CA ALA A 54 1.46 3.89 35.38
C ALA A 54 0.75 4.66 34.24
N GLY A 55 0.19 3.97 33.24
CA GLY A 55 -0.38 4.59 32.04
C GLY A 55 0.66 5.20 31.10
N GLY A 56 1.95 5.00 31.37
CA GLY A 56 3.05 5.47 30.52
C GLY A 56 3.22 4.64 29.23
N LYS A 57 2.56 3.48 29.14
CA LYS A 57 2.38 2.70 27.91
C LYS A 57 0.95 2.16 27.84
N PRO A 58 0.28 2.18 26.67
CA PRO A 58 -1.05 1.58 26.53
C PRO A 58 -1.03 0.04 26.51
N ARG A 59 0.15 -0.55 26.23
CA ARG A 59 0.39 -2.00 26.17
C ARG A 59 1.88 -2.33 26.23
N ILE A 60 2.18 -3.59 26.52
CA ILE A 60 3.52 -4.19 26.50
C ILE A 60 3.47 -5.56 25.85
N ILE A 61 4.63 -6.13 25.59
CA ILE A 61 4.78 -7.46 24.99
C ILE A 61 5.10 -8.46 26.11
N GLY A 62 4.34 -9.54 26.15
CA GLY A 62 4.62 -10.71 26.97
C GLY A 62 4.98 -11.92 26.14
N ALA A 63 5.75 -12.83 26.73
CA ALA A 63 6.10 -14.12 26.18
C ALA A 63 5.22 -15.20 26.82
N ASN A 64 4.26 -15.77 26.07
CA ASN A 64 3.49 -16.92 26.55
C ASN A 64 4.32 -18.19 26.34
N LEU A 65 4.89 -18.67 27.43
CA LEU A 65 5.84 -19.79 27.41
C LEU A 65 5.17 -21.14 27.12
N LYS A 66 3.86 -21.27 27.36
CA LYS A 66 3.13 -22.50 27.07
C LYS A 66 2.86 -22.64 25.57
N THR A 67 2.36 -21.56 24.95
CA THR A 67 2.04 -21.55 23.52
C THR A 67 3.25 -21.24 22.64
N GLN A 68 4.36 -20.80 23.24
CA GLN A 68 5.56 -20.33 22.55
C GLN A 68 5.24 -19.19 21.57
N ARG A 69 4.38 -18.26 22.01
CA ARG A 69 3.92 -17.10 21.24
C ARG A 69 4.08 -15.81 22.01
N LEU A 70 4.22 -14.72 21.27
CA LEU A 70 4.10 -13.39 21.85
C LEU A 70 2.64 -13.06 22.13
N LEU A 71 2.43 -12.33 23.21
CA LEU A 71 1.13 -11.88 23.66
C LEU A 71 1.18 -10.37 23.85
N ARG A 72 0.17 -9.67 23.34
CA ARG A 72 -0.08 -8.29 23.74
C ARG A 72 -0.69 -8.25 25.14
N VAL A 73 -0.05 -7.54 26.05
CA VAL A 73 -0.59 -7.26 27.38
C VAL A 73 -0.99 -5.79 27.46
N SER A 74 -2.30 -5.53 27.43
CA SER A 74 -2.91 -4.23 27.71
C SER A 74 -3.22 -4.06 29.20
N LEU A 75 -3.56 -2.85 29.63
CA LEU A 75 -4.01 -2.62 31.01
C LEU A 75 -5.28 -3.42 31.35
N LEU A 76 -6.21 -3.55 30.39
CA LEU A 76 -7.44 -4.32 30.57
C LEU A 76 -7.13 -5.82 30.74
N SER A 77 -6.33 -6.39 29.85
CA SER A 77 -5.94 -7.80 29.96
C SER A 77 -5.10 -8.05 31.20
N LEU A 78 -4.26 -7.09 31.62
CA LEU A 78 -3.44 -7.23 32.82
C LEU A 78 -4.29 -7.45 34.08
N ASN A 79 -5.47 -6.84 34.17
CA ASN A 79 -6.39 -7.04 35.29
C ASN A 79 -6.97 -8.47 35.36
N THR A 80 -6.88 -9.24 34.26
CA THR A 80 -7.28 -10.64 34.19
C THR A 80 -6.13 -11.61 34.46
N LEU A 81 -4.89 -11.11 34.53
CA LEU A 81 -3.71 -11.90 34.81
C LEU A 81 -3.38 -11.87 36.30
N LYS A 82 -2.94 -13.01 36.85
CA LYS A 82 -2.48 -13.12 38.25
C LYS A 82 -0.97 -13.16 38.32
N GLY A 83 -0.37 -12.41 39.24
CA GLY A 83 1.06 -12.52 39.49
C GLY A 83 1.42 -13.89 40.08
N TYR A 84 2.64 -14.38 39.83
CA TYR A 84 3.09 -15.64 40.43
C TYR A 84 3.08 -15.59 41.97
N ARG A 85 3.25 -14.40 42.56
CA ARG A 85 3.16 -14.16 44.02
C ARG A 85 1.74 -14.27 44.57
N GLU A 86 0.74 -14.15 43.70
CA GLU A 86 -0.69 -14.22 44.05
C GLU A 86 -1.28 -15.61 43.77
N THR A 87 -0.47 -16.53 43.25
CA THR A 87 -0.89 -17.86 42.81
C THR A 87 -0.50 -18.91 43.86
N ASN A 88 -1.49 -19.62 44.41
CA ASN A 88 -1.28 -20.69 45.40
C ASN A 88 -1.25 -22.11 44.79
N ASP A 89 -1.44 -22.23 43.47
CA ASP A 89 -1.43 -23.53 42.77
C ASP A 89 0.01 -24.00 42.56
N HIS A 90 0.43 -24.95 43.42
CA HIS A 90 1.77 -25.52 43.38
C HIS A 90 2.09 -26.30 42.10
N VAL A 91 1.09 -26.93 41.48
CA VAL A 91 1.30 -27.70 40.24
C VAL A 91 1.59 -26.73 39.11
N LEU A 92 0.80 -25.66 39.03
CA LEU A 92 0.98 -24.59 38.05
C LEU A 92 2.32 -23.85 38.22
N LEU A 93 2.70 -23.51 39.45
CA LEU A 93 3.97 -22.83 39.73
C LEU A 93 5.19 -23.71 39.38
N ASN A 94 5.14 -25.01 39.68
CA ASN A 94 6.21 -25.94 39.31
C ASN A 94 6.32 -26.10 37.79
N TYR A 95 5.17 -26.18 37.10
CA TYR A 95 5.14 -26.23 35.65
C TYR A 95 5.73 -24.95 35.04
N ALA A 96 5.34 -23.78 35.55
CA ALA A 96 5.87 -22.50 35.10
C ALA A 96 7.36 -22.35 35.37
N LEU A 97 7.86 -22.77 36.54
CA LEU A 97 9.29 -22.76 36.86
C LEU A 97 10.10 -23.54 35.82
N ARG A 98 9.62 -24.73 35.38
CA ARG A 98 10.27 -25.50 34.31
C ARG A 98 10.29 -24.73 32.98
N LEU A 99 9.17 -24.11 32.61
CA LEU A 99 9.11 -23.28 31.39
C LEU A 99 10.06 -22.08 31.46
N VAL A 100 10.14 -21.39 32.61
CA VAL A 100 11.07 -20.27 32.81
C VAL A 100 12.51 -20.76 32.74
N GLN A 101 12.84 -21.87 33.40
CA GLN A 101 14.19 -22.47 33.36
C GLN A 101 14.60 -22.92 31.95
N GLU A 102 13.66 -23.31 31.09
CA GLU A 102 13.93 -23.62 29.69
C GLU A 102 14.07 -22.34 28.83
N PHE A 103 13.24 -21.34 29.10
CA PHE A 103 13.19 -20.10 28.33
C PHE A 103 14.40 -19.18 28.60
N MET A 104 14.77 -18.99 29.87
CA MET A 104 15.79 -18.00 30.26
C MET A 104 17.18 -18.26 29.64
N PRO A 105 17.66 -19.51 29.53
CA PRO A 105 18.91 -19.80 28.80
C PRO A 105 18.81 -19.50 27.30
N LYS A 106 17.65 -19.78 26.66
CA LYS A 106 17.44 -19.45 25.24
C LYS A 106 17.45 -17.93 25.04
N ARG A 107 16.77 -17.21 25.93
CA ARG A 107 16.76 -15.75 26.01
C ARG A 107 18.17 -15.15 26.09
N ASP A 108 19.04 -15.73 26.90
CA ASP A 108 20.41 -15.23 27.06
C ASP A 108 21.28 -15.37 25.80
N ASN A 109 20.90 -16.28 24.90
CA ASN A 109 21.60 -16.53 23.64
C ASN A 109 21.07 -15.68 22.47
N VAL A 110 20.00 -14.90 22.66
CA VAL A 110 19.38 -14.12 21.58
C VAL A 110 19.54 -12.63 21.84
N ASP A 111 19.68 -11.84 20.79
CA ASP A 111 19.74 -10.39 20.93
C ASP A 111 18.40 -9.81 21.38
N PRO A 112 18.41 -8.78 22.25
CA PRO A 112 17.38 -7.76 22.27
C PRO A 112 16.70 -7.55 20.88
N PRO A 113 15.36 -7.65 20.74
CA PRO A 113 14.38 -8.07 21.74
C PRO A 113 14.34 -9.58 21.92
N PHE A 114 14.43 -10.00 23.18
CA PHE A 114 14.56 -11.40 23.60
C PHE A 114 13.39 -12.33 23.24
N TYR A 115 12.38 -11.80 22.55
CA TYR A 115 11.23 -12.52 22.03
C TYR A 115 11.58 -13.67 21.10
N GLY A 116 12.71 -13.62 20.37
CA GLY A 116 13.09 -14.77 19.53
C GLY A 116 13.67 -15.97 20.29
N ALA A 117 13.78 -15.91 21.61
CA ALA A 117 13.90 -17.12 22.41
C ALA A 117 12.65 -18.01 22.37
N LEU A 118 11.51 -17.47 21.93
CA LEU A 118 10.28 -18.24 21.66
C LEU A 118 10.29 -18.89 20.26
N SER A 119 11.09 -18.38 19.31
CA SER A 119 11.12 -18.90 17.93
C SER A 119 12.01 -20.12 17.73
N ASP A 120 12.92 -20.43 18.67
CA ASP A 120 13.81 -21.61 18.61
C ASP A 120 13.09 -22.96 18.84
N SER A 121 11.75 -22.98 18.96
CA SER A 121 11.00 -24.23 18.88
C SER A 121 10.89 -24.67 17.41
N ILE A 122 11.54 -25.79 17.09
CA ILE A 122 11.73 -26.48 15.79
C ILE A 122 10.45 -26.59 14.90
N SER A 123 9.27 -26.25 15.41
CA SER A 123 7.99 -26.33 14.68
C SER A 123 7.61 -25.09 13.84
N ASN A 124 8.21 -23.91 14.09
CA ASN A 124 7.85 -22.68 13.37
C ASN A 124 8.44 -22.60 11.95
N GLU A 125 9.45 -23.40 11.60
CA GLU A 125 9.96 -23.51 10.22
C GLU A 125 8.88 -24.01 9.24
N SER A 126 7.81 -24.66 9.74
CA SER A 126 6.72 -25.20 8.91
C SER A 126 5.52 -24.25 8.71
N ARG A 127 5.42 -23.15 9.49
CA ARG A 127 4.28 -22.21 9.40
C ARG A 127 4.57 -20.95 8.60
N PHE A 128 5.85 -20.62 8.40
CA PHE A 128 6.30 -19.49 7.59
C PHE A 128 6.82 -19.93 6.21
N CYS A 129 6.20 -20.95 5.61
CA CYS A 129 6.52 -21.39 4.25
C CYS A 129 6.07 -20.34 3.22
N THR A 130 6.89 -19.31 3.01
CA THR A 130 6.93 -18.62 1.72
C THR A 130 7.46 -19.59 0.67
N VAL A 131 6.72 -19.70 -0.43
CA VAL A 131 7.02 -20.31 -1.75
C VAL A 131 8.48 -20.81 -1.94
N PRO A 132 8.70 -22.06 -2.39
CA PRO A 132 10.03 -22.62 -2.54
C PRO A 132 10.76 -21.96 -3.72
N TYR A 133 11.79 -21.15 -3.44
CA TYR A 133 12.85 -20.90 -4.40
C TYR A 133 13.97 -21.92 -4.17
N ARG A 134 14.24 -22.74 -5.20
CA ARG A 134 15.42 -23.61 -5.27
C ARG A 134 16.67 -22.73 -5.29
N HIS A 135 17.59 -22.93 -4.36
CA HIS A 135 18.93 -23.48 -4.62
C HIS A 135 19.73 -23.56 -3.30
N GLU A 136 20.11 -24.80 -2.97
CA GLU A 136 21.23 -25.27 -2.12
C GLU A 136 21.51 -24.59 -0.75
N ARG A 137 21.32 -25.39 0.31
CA ARG A 137 21.55 -25.07 1.73
C ARG A 137 23.02 -24.70 2.03
N PRO A 138 23.24 -23.85 3.06
CA PRO A 138 23.66 -24.40 4.36
C PRO A 138 22.76 -23.97 5.55
N ARG A 139 22.90 -24.68 6.67
CA ARG A 139 22.09 -24.61 7.89
C ARG A 139 22.40 -23.41 8.80
N LEU A 140 21.31 -22.89 9.40
CA LEU A 140 21.15 -22.28 10.73
C LEU A 140 21.64 -20.83 10.95
N LYS A 141 20.71 -19.86 11.01
CA LYS A 141 20.24 -19.17 12.24
C LYS A 141 19.47 -17.88 11.86
N TRP A 142 18.34 -17.62 12.54
CA TRP A 142 17.80 -16.26 12.73
C TRP A 142 17.39 -15.42 11.51
N ASP A 143 17.42 -16.01 10.32
CA ASP A 143 17.16 -15.30 9.09
C ASP A 143 15.77 -14.65 9.02
N ALA A 144 14.71 -15.06 9.71
CA ALA A 144 13.39 -14.44 9.50
C ALA A 144 13.27 -12.96 9.91
N LEU A 145 14.05 -12.50 10.91
CA LEU A 145 14.06 -11.11 11.40
C LEU A 145 15.21 -10.30 10.80
N SER A 146 16.42 -10.88 10.72
CA SER A 146 17.57 -10.25 10.05
C SER A 146 17.40 -10.22 8.53
N SER A 147 16.76 -11.22 7.94
CA SER A 147 16.35 -11.16 6.54
C SER A 147 15.09 -10.32 6.35
N PHE A 148 14.38 -9.85 7.37
CA PHE A 148 13.40 -8.77 7.19
C PHE A 148 14.10 -7.40 7.33
N GLU A 149 15.11 -7.25 8.18
CA GLU A 149 16.01 -6.09 8.10
C GLU A 149 16.76 -6.04 6.75
N GLU A 150 17.15 -7.18 6.14
CA GLU A 150 17.72 -7.21 4.78
C GLU A 150 16.68 -7.26 3.64
N ARG A 151 15.48 -7.85 3.83
CA ARG A 151 14.42 -7.89 2.78
C ARG A 151 13.49 -6.68 2.82
N SER A 152 13.28 -6.05 3.97
CA SER A 152 12.42 -4.87 4.18
C SER A 152 13.23 -3.59 4.38
N VAL A 153 14.51 -3.74 4.72
CA VAL A 153 15.53 -2.71 4.48
C VAL A 153 16.59 -3.25 3.53
N ALA A 154 16.14 -3.90 2.46
CA ALA A 154 16.81 -3.63 1.20
C ALA A 154 16.61 -2.13 0.93
N ARG A 155 17.59 -1.34 1.39
CA ARG A 155 18.12 -0.19 0.64
C ARG A 155 18.58 -0.60 -0.77
N GLY A 156 18.15 -1.75 -1.31
CA GLY A 156 18.02 -1.95 -2.73
C GLY A 156 17.15 -0.82 -3.24
N LYS A 157 17.79 0.12 -3.93
CA LYS A 157 17.11 1.10 -4.76
C LYS A 157 15.92 0.40 -5.39
N THR A 158 14.74 0.78 -4.96
CA THR A 158 13.49 0.22 -5.42
C THR A 158 13.46 0.45 -6.93
N TYR A 159 13.80 -0.56 -7.73
CA TYR A 159 13.87 -0.44 -9.19
C TYR A 159 12.49 -0.17 -9.80
N SER A 160 11.41 -0.17 -9.00
CA SER A 160 10.11 0.36 -9.40
C SER A 160 10.14 1.86 -9.70
N SER A 161 11.20 2.60 -9.34
CA SER A 161 11.46 3.90 -9.92
C SER A 161 12.92 4.12 -10.27
N ILE A 162 13.19 4.55 -11.50
CA ILE A 162 14.51 4.99 -11.93
C ILE A 162 14.61 6.52 -11.85
N ARG A 163 15.67 7.02 -11.22
CA ARG A 163 15.92 8.46 -11.05
C ARG A 163 16.43 9.06 -12.37
N ARG A 164 16.22 10.36 -12.55
CA ARG A 164 16.62 11.10 -13.77
C ARG A 164 18.09 10.92 -14.12
N ARG A 165 18.98 11.07 -13.13
CA ARG A 165 20.43 10.95 -13.35
C ARG A 165 20.85 9.60 -13.91
N GLU A 166 20.08 8.56 -13.59
CA GLU A 166 20.31 7.16 -13.98
C GLU A 166 19.54 6.80 -15.26
N ASN A 167 18.62 7.66 -15.71
CA ASN A 167 17.70 7.39 -16.80
C ASN A 167 17.80 8.43 -17.91
N ARG A 168 18.97 8.50 -18.55
CA ARG A 168 19.21 9.35 -19.71
C ARG A 168 18.94 8.56 -20.99
N ALA A 169 18.20 9.17 -21.91
CA ALA A 169 17.90 8.56 -23.20
C ALA A 169 19.18 8.20 -23.98
N THR A 170 20.24 9.02 -23.88
CA THR A 170 21.56 8.75 -24.48
C THR A 170 22.21 7.46 -24.03
N ASP A 171 21.93 7.06 -22.80
CA ASP A 171 22.63 5.96 -22.14
C ASP A 171 21.83 4.66 -22.32
N ARG A 172 20.51 4.77 -22.48
CA ARG A 172 19.58 3.62 -22.52
C ARG A 172 19.06 3.25 -23.90
N LEU A 173 19.02 4.21 -24.83
CA LEU A 173 18.55 3.94 -26.19
C LEU A 173 19.75 3.65 -27.09
N ASN A 174 19.73 2.50 -27.75
CA ASN A 174 20.70 2.13 -28.79
C ASN A 174 20.20 2.58 -30.18
N ASP A 175 20.94 2.26 -31.23
CA ASP A 175 20.59 2.70 -32.60
C ASP A 175 19.33 2.01 -33.15
N ALA A 176 19.05 0.78 -32.70
CA ALA A 176 17.80 0.09 -33.06
C ALA A 176 16.60 0.79 -32.40
N ASP A 177 16.72 1.22 -31.14
CA ASP A 177 15.69 2.00 -30.46
C ASP A 177 15.40 3.33 -31.18
N ILE A 178 16.45 4.03 -31.63
CA ILE A 178 16.30 5.26 -32.42
C ILE A 178 15.57 4.99 -33.74
N LYS A 179 15.90 3.89 -34.44
CA LYS A 179 15.19 3.48 -35.66
C LYS A 179 13.72 3.19 -35.38
N LEU A 180 13.42 2.51 -34.28
CA LEU A 180 12.04 2.19 -33.89
C LEU A 180 11.24 3.46 -33.55
N ILE A 181 11.84 4.39 -32.81
CA ILE A 181 11.22 5.69 -32.52
C ILE A 181 10.93 6.48 -33.80
N ASN A 182 11.85 6.45 -34.77
CA ASN A 182 11.63 7.08 -36.08
C ASN A 182 10.50 6.39 -36.86
N LEU A 183 10.39 5.06 -36.78
CA LEU A 183 9.29 4.30 -37.36
C LEU A 183 7.94 4.73 -36.76
N TRP A 184 7.85 4.87 -35.43
CA TRP A 184 6.62 5.31 -34.75
C TRP A 184 6.25 6.77 -35.03
N ALA A 185 7.25 7.63 -35.19
CA ALA A 185 7.01 9.02 -35.55
C ALA A 185 6.42 9.17 -36.96
N ASN A 186 6.67 8.19 -37.84
CA ASN A 186 6.19 8.12 -39.22
C ASN A 186 6.38 9.44 -39.99
N ASP A 187 7.57 10.04 -39.83
CA ASP A 187 7.93 11.31 -40.45
C ASP A 187 9.03 11.11 -41.50
N ASN A 188 8.71 11.45 -42.75
CA ASN A 188 9.61 11.34 -43.87
C ASN A 188 10.61 12.51 -43.95
N GLU A 189 10.31 13.65 -43.35
CA GLU A 189 11.10 14.88 -43.52
C GLU A 189 12.24 15.00 -42.51
N GLN A 190 12.06 14.46 -41.29
CA GLN A 190 13.05 14.63 -40.24
C GLN A 190 13.10 13.43 -39.29
N LYS A 191 14.31 12.91 -39.11
CA LYS A 191 14.62 11.74 -38.28
C LYS A 191 15.37 12.14 -37.02
N LEU A 192 15.03 11.51 -35.91
CA LEU A 192 15.79 11.55 -34.67
C LEU A 192 17.15 10.88 -34.89
N THR A 193 18.22 11.58 -34.49
CA THR A 193 19.60 11.09 -34.52
C THR A 193 20.15 10.92 -33.11
N ARG A 194 21.29 10.24 -32.97
CA ARG A 194 21.93 10.07 -31.66
C ARG A 194 22.45 11.38 -31.07
N SER A 195 22.88 12.33 -31.91
CA SER A 195 23.25 13.69 -31.47
C SER A 195 22.07 14.44 -30.86
N ASP A 196 20.85 14.24 -31.37
CA ASP A 196 19.65 14.91 -30.84
C ASP A 196 19.33 14.48 -29.41
N LEU A 197 19.65 13.22 -29.05
CA LEU A 197 19.52 12.73 -27.68
C LEU A 197 20.55 13.34 -26.73
N SER A 198 21.75 13.65 -27.23
CA SER A 198 22.86 14.21 -26.43
C SER A 198 22.73 15.72 -26.19
N SER A 199 22.04 16.41 -27.09
CA SER A 199 21.72 17.82 -26.96
C SER A 199 20.77 18.08 -25.79
N GLU A 200 20.70 19.32 -25.32
CA GLU A 200 19.78 19.72 -24.25
C GLU A 200 18.34 19.27 -24.62
N TYR A 201 17.72 18.41 -23.80
CA TYR A 201 16.40 17.78 -24.08
C TYR A 201 15.28 18.81 -24.36
N SER A 202 15.52 20.08 -24.01
CA SER A 202 14.71 21.25 -24.38
C SER A 202 14.61 21.44 -25.90
N LYS A 203 15.67 21.12 -26.65
CA LYS A 203 15.80 21.31 -28.11
C LYS A 203 15.31 20.11 -28.93
N THR A 204 15.21 18.92 -28.35
CA THR A 204 14.57 17.77 -29.00
C THR A 204 13.12 18.14 -29.33
N LEU A 205 12.71 17.93 -30.59
CA LEU A 205 11.38 18.30 -31.04
C LEU A 205 10.33 17.68 -30.13
N SER A 206 9.37 18.51 -29.72
CA SER A 206 8.28 18.15 -28.79
C SER A 206 7.56 16.86 -29.19
N ARG A 207 7.49 16.56 -30.49
CA ARG A 207 6.87 15.34 -31.03
C ARG A 207 7.60 14.04 -30.71
N PHE A 208 8.94 14.01 -30.74
CA PHE A 208 9.71 12.78 -30.48
C PHE A 208 9.72 12.42 -28.99
N LYS A 209 9.53 13.41 -28.10
CA LYS A 209 9.55 13.20 -26.64
C LYS A 209 8.59 12.11 -26.19
N ARG A 210 7.37 12.07 -26.74
CA ARG A 210 6.37 11.04 -26.40
C ARG A 210 6.87 9.63 -26.74
N TYR A 211 7.44 9.45 -27.92
CA TYR A 211 7.96 8.16 -28.38
C TYR A 211 9.24 7.75 -27.64
N ILE A 212 10.12 8.71 -27.33
CA ILE A 212 11.28 8.47 -26.47
C ILE A 212 10.83 7.97 -25.09
N TYR A 213 9.85 8.63 -24.46
CA TYR A 213 9.34 8.22 -23.15
C TYR A 213 8.65 6.85 -23.19
N ALA A 214 7.87 6.58 -24.24
CA ALA A 214 7.25 5.27 -24.45
C ALA A 214 8.32 4.18 -24.56
N ARG A 215 9.33 4.37 -25.42
CA ARG A 215 10.40 3.39 -25.58
C ARG A 215 11.22 3.19 -24.30
N MET A 216 11.53 4.27 -23.60
CA MET A 216 12.21 4.17 -22.31
C MET A 216 11.37 3.44 -21.25
N ALA A 217 10.04 3.58 -21.28
CA ALA A 217 9.16 2.84 -20.38
C ALA A 217 9.19 1.34 -20.67
N GLU A 218 9.17 0.93 -21.94
CA GLU A 218 9.35 -0.48 -22.34
C GLU A 218 10.69 -1.03 -21.84
N LYS A 219 11.79 -0.33 -22.12
CA LYS A 219 13.13 -0.71 -21.61
C LYS A 219 13.17 -0.80 -20.09
N PHE A 220 12.48 0.12 -19.41
CA PHE A 220 12.41 0.14 -17.96
C PHE A 220 11.66 -1.07 -17.39
N VAL A 221 10.53 -1.46 -17.98
CA VAL A 221 9.80 -2.66 -17.57
C VAL A 221 10.64 -3.92 -17.84
N ALA A 222 11.27 -4.05 -19.01
CA ALA A 222 12.12 -5.21 -19.30
C ALA A 222 13.27 -5.35 -18.30
N GLU A 223 13.97 -4.25 -18.00
CA GLU A 223 15.03 -4.26 -16.99
C GLU A 223 14.53 -4.53 -15.57
N PHE A 224 13.30 -4.12 -15.23
CA PHE A 224 12.69 -4.46 -13.95
C PHE A 224 12.54 -5.99 -13.82
N TYR A 225 12.02 -6.66 -14.84
CA TYR A 225 11.91 -8.12 -14.84
C TYR A 225 13.28 -8.81 -14.73
N GLU A 226 14.26 -8.37 -15.53
CA GLU A 226 15.59 -8.98 -15.52
C GLU A 226 16.34 -8.76 -14.22
N LYS A 227 16.35 -7.53 -13.70
CA LYS A 227 17.19 -7.15 -12.56
C LYS A 227 16.52 -7.39 -11.22
N GLN A 228 15.21 -7.13 -11.14
CA GLN A 228 14.49 -7.23 -9.88
C GLN A 228 13.83 -8.58 -9.69
N LEU A 229 13.28 -9.16 -10.75
CA LEU A 229 12.59 -10.46 -10.67
C LEU A 229 13.48 -11.63 -11.06
N SER A 230 14.68 -11.37 -11.58
CA SER A 230 15.56 -12.41 -12.16
C SER A 230 14.85 -13.23 -13.25
N VAL A 231 13.89 -12.62 -13.95
CA VAL A 231 13.13 -13.22 -15.05
C VAL A 231 13.66 -12.65 -16.36
N LYS A 232 14.01 -13.54 -17.31
CA LYS A 232 14.44 -13.10 -18.64
C LYS A 232 13.30 -12.36 -19.34
N ALA A 233 13.57 -11.17 -19.86
CA ALA A 233 12.61 -10.38 -20.61
C ALA A 233 13.08 -10.17 -22.07
N ASN A 234 12.29 -10.64 -23.03
CA ASN A 234 12.53 -10.40 -24.45
C ASN A 234 11.82 -9.13 -24.89
N ASP A 235 12.56 -8.25 -25.57
CA ASP A 235 12.05 -7.02 -26.15
C ASP A 235 11.34 -7.30 -27.48
N VAL A 236 10.01 -7.38 -27.46
CA VAL A 236 9.20 -7.75 -28.63
C VAL A 236 8.90 -6.53 -29.50
N SER A 237 8.82 -5.33 -28.92
CA SER A 237 8.64 -4.08 -29.66
C SER A 237 9.70 -3.86 -30.74
N ILE A 238 10.95 -4.27 -30.51
CA ILE A 238 12.05 -4.09 -31.49
C ILE A 238 11.86 -4.89 -32.78
N LEU A 239 11.05 -5.95 -32.75
CA LEU A 239 10.81 -6.82 -33.90
C LEU A 239 10.05 -6.12 -35.04
N GLN A 240 9.41 -4.98 -34.75
CA GLN A 240 8.83 -4.08 -35.76
C GLN A 240 9.82 -3.68 -36.85
N LEU A 241 11.12 -3.61 -36.52
CA LEU A 241 12.18 -3.25 -37.47
C LEU A 241 12.44 -4.34 -38.53
N GLY A 242 12.15 -5.60 -38.20
CA GLY A 242 12.40 -6.74 -39.10
C GLY A 242 11.24 -7.07 -40.03
N GLY A 243 10.01 -6.65 -39.69
CA GLY A 243 8.81 -6.84 -40.50
C GLY A 243 8.29 -8.29 -40.65
N GLN A 244 9.06 -9.30 -40.24
CA GLN A 244 8.70 -10.72 -40.35
C GLN A 244 7.94 -11.27 -39.14
N ASP A 245 8.21 -10.75 -37.94
CA ASP A 245 7.52 -11.14 -36.71
C ASP A 245 6.37 -10.16 -36.44
N SER A 246 5.19 -10.68 -36.07
CA SER A 246 3.98 -9.90 -35.81
C SER A 246 3.56 -9.86 -34.34
N ARG A 247 4.33 -10.50 -33.44
CA ARG A 247 4.05 -10.55 -31.99
C ARG A 247 3.95 -9.16 -31.35
N TRP A 248 4.72 -8.19 -31.85
CA TRP A 248 4.68 -6.78 -31.42
C TRP A 248 3.30 -6.12 -31.56
N LYS A 249 2.39 -6.67 -32.37
CA LYS A 249 1.01 -6.19 -32.46
C LYS A 249 0.21 -6.46 -31.18
N THR A 250 0.63 -7.47 -30.42
CA THR A 250 -0.08 -7.95 -29.23
C THR A 250 0.57 -7.47 -27.94
N HIS A 251 1.89 -7.51 -27.82
CA HIS A 251 2.61 -7.14 -26.60
C HIS A 251 3.98 -6.53 -26.92
N ASP A 252 4.54 -5.81 -25.97
CA ASP A 252 5.81 -5.09 -26.09
C ASP A 252 6.97 -5.91 -25.52
N ILE A 253 6.69 -6.73 -24.49
CA ILE A 253 7.68 -7.54 -23.76
C ILE A 253 7.12 -8.94 -23.54
N GLU A 254 7.97 -9.95 -23.70
CA GLU A 254 7.69 -11.35 -23.38
C GLU A 254 8.63 -11.79 -22.25
N ALA A 255 8.08 -12.12 -21.09
CA ALA A 255 8.80 -12.59 -19.91
C ALA A 255 8.23 -13.94 -19.46
N ASP A 256 7.96 -14.12 -18.16
CA ASP A 256 7.08 -15.19 -17.66
C ASP A 256 5.58 -14.93 -17.96
N THR A 257 5.26 -13.73 -18.46
CA THR A 257 3.96 -13.32 -18.98
C THR A 257 4.12 -12.41 -20.21
N LEU A 258 3.03 -12.17 -20.95
CA LEU A 258 2.99 -11.24 -22.07
C LEU A 258 2.60 -9.84 -21.57
N ILE A 259 3.37 -8.81 -21.92
CA ILE A 259 3.24 -7.48 -21.33
C ILE A 259 3.11 -6.39 -22.40
N ASP A 260 2.06 -5.58 -22.30
CA ASP A 260 1.80 -4.38 -23.10
C ASP A 260 2.02 -3.15 -22.20
N VAL A 261 3.05 -2.35 -22.50
CA VAL A 261 3.50 -1.26 -21.65
C VAL A 261 2.75 0.02 -22.01
N LYS A 262 2.07 0.61 -21.03
CA LYS A 262 1.38 1.89 -21.18
C LYS A 262 2.07 2.95 -20.35
N ASN A 263 2.54 3.98 -21.05
CA ASN A 263 3.25 5.09 -20.45
C ASN A 263 2.33 6.33 -20.31
N ALA A 264 2.11 6.74 -19.07
CA ALA A 264 1.56 8.02 -18.69
C ALA A 264 2.68 9.04 -18.53
N THR A 265 2.42 10.30 -18.89
CA THR A 265 3.37 11.39 -18.69
C THR A 265 2.83 12.37 -17.66
N VAL A 266 3.56 12.60 -16.55
CA VAL A 266 3.20 13.60 -15.54
C VAL A 266 3.39 14.98 -16.13
N PHE A 267 2.33 15.77 -16.14
CA PHE A 267 2.39 17.22 -16.32
C PHE A 267 1.84 17.86 -15.04
N SER A 268 2.53 18.89 -14.54
CA SER A 268 2.16 19.83 -13.45
C SER A 268 0.77 19.65 -12.82
N SER A 269 0.72 19.62 -11.48
CA SER A 269 -0.40 19.57 -10.50
C SER A 269 -1.88 19.37 -10.92
N ASN A 270 -2.32 19.79 -12.10
CA ASN A 270 -3.70 19.74 -12.60
C ASN A 270 -3.91 18.89 -13.87
N ARG A 271 -2.87 18.23 -14.43
CA ARG A 271 -3.00 17.46 -15.69
C ARG A 271 -2.47 16.03 -15.57
N ARG A 272 -3.30 15.14 -15.01
CA ARG A 272 -2.99 13.70 -14.99
C ARG A 272 -3.29 13.11 -16.37
N ARG A 273 -2.26 12.76 -17.14
CA ARG A 273 -2.46 11.90 -18.31
C ARG A 273 -2.57 10.47 -17.82
N HIS A 274 -3.77 9.92 -17.93
CA HIS A 274 -4.08 8.54 -17.57
C HIS A 274 -3.38 7.55 -18.53
N ASN A 275 -3.14 6.33 -18.07
CA ASN A 275 -2.62 5.26 -18.92
C ASN A 275 -3.70 4.89 -19.95
N TYR A 276 -3.50 5.34 -21.18
CA TYR A 276 -4.43 5.05 -22.28
C TYR A 276 -4.13 3.68 -22.88
N PHE A 277 -5.16 2.87 -23.10
CA PHE A 277 -5.10 1.59 -23.81
C PHE A 277 -6.40 1.37 -24.58
N ASP A 278 -6.37 0.69 -25.72
CA ASP A 278 -7.59 0.51 -26.53
C ASP A 278 -8.50 -0.58 -25.94
N LYS A 279 -7.92 -1.76 -25.68
CA LYS A 279 -8.61 -2.92 -25.09
C LYS A 279 -7.60 -3.86 -24.45
N PHE A 280 -8.08 -4.71 -23.55
CA PHE A 280 -7.31 -5.86 -23.10
C PHE A 280 -7.13 -6.82 -24.28
N LYS A 281 -5.92 -7.36 -24.41
CA LYS A 281 -5.54 -8.30 -25.48
C LYS A 281 -5.34 -9.69 -24.86
N SER A 282 -5.45 -10.72 -25.68
CA SER A 282 -5.07 -12.08 -25.33
C SER A 282 -4.39 -12.76 -26.51
N VAL A 283 -3.50 -13.70 -26.20
CA VAL A 283 -2.78 -14.54 -27.19
C VAL A 283 -2.86 -15.97 -26.67
N ASP A 284 -3.41 -16.89 -27.47
CA ASP A 284 -3.56 -18.31 -27.08
C ASP A 284 -4.16 -18.51 -25.68
N GLU A 285 -5.27 -17.80 -25.41
CA GLU A 285 -6.00 -17.79 -24.12
C GLU A 285 -5.23 -17.18 -22.94
N MET A 286 -3.98 -16.74 -23.14
CA MET A 286 -3.21 -15.98 -22.15
C MET A 286 -3.56 -14.49 -22.24
N ASP A 287 -3.98 -13.90 -21.13
CA ASP A 287 -4.16 -12.45 -21.02
C ASP A 287 -2.81 -11.74 -21.21
N VAL A 288 -2.81 -10.68 -22.02
CA VAL A 288 -1.68 -9.76 -22.09
C VAL A 288 -1.82 -8.75 -20.94
N ALA A 289 -0.91 -8.83 -19.98
CA ALA A 289 -0.87 -7.91 -18.85
C ALA A 289 -0.52 -6.49 -19.32
N ILE A 290 -1.17 -5.48 -18.75
CA ILE A 290 -0.86 -4.08 -19.02
C ILE A 290 0.05 -3.55 -17.92
N ALA A 291 1.28 -3.19 -18.27
CA ALA A 291 2.20 -2.54 -17.33
C ALA A 291 2.04 -1.02 -17.38
N GLY A 292 1.65 -0.40 -16.27
CA GLY A 292 1.48 1.05 -16.18
C GLY A 292 2.79 1.73 -15.77
N VAL A 293 3.33 2.62 -16.59
CA VAL A 293 4.55 3.38 -16.28
C VAL A 293 4.23 4.88 -16.25
N LEU A 294 4.71 5.56 -15.23
CA LEU A 294 4.62 7.00 -15.07
C LEU A 294 5.97 7.65 -15.38
N SER A 295 6.04 8.43 -16.44
CA SER A 295 7.21 9.23 -16.81
C SER A 295 7.07 10.68 -16.35
N ASP A 296 8.01 11.16 -15.54
CA ASP A 296 8.09 12.54 -15.06
C ASP A 296 9.39 13.23 -15.51
N ALA A 297 9.22 14.32 -16.25
CA ALA A 297 10.29 15.19 -16.73
C ALA A 297 10.41 16.52 -15.96
N ASN A 298 9.51 16.83 -15.01
CA ASN A 298 9.49 18.07 -14.24
C ASN A 298 10.34 17.98 -12.96
N GLY A 299 11.51 18.59 -12.96
CA GLY A 299 12.46 18.47 -11.85
C GLY A 299 13.60 19.44 -12.04
N PRO A 300 14.60 19.46 -11.14
CA PRO A 300 15.60 20.50 -11.15
C PRO A 300 16.31 20.55 -12.50
N ARG A 301 16.51 21.75 -13.06
CA ARG A 301 17.08 21.95 -14.41
C ARG A 301 18.42 21.24 -14.64
N TYR A 302 19.16 20.94 -13.56
CA TYR A 302 20.44 20.25 -13.61
C TYR A 302 20.36 18.72 -13.74
N GLU A 303 19.20 18.10 -13.53
CA GLU A 303 19.04 16.65 -13.68
C GLU A 303 18.63 16.29 -15.10
N LYS A 304 19.62 16.06 -15.97
CA LYS A 304 19.42 15.50 -17.30
C LYS A 304 18.90 14.06 -17.17
N GLY A 305 17.66 13.81 -17.59
CA GLY A 305 17.02 12.49 -17.68
C GLY A 305 15.54 12.51 -17.29
N ILE A 306 14.91 11.33 -17.27
CA ILE A 306 13.46 11.17 -17.05
C ILE A 306 13.24 10.29 -15.84
N ARG A 307 12.47 10.73 -14.85
CA ARG A 307 12.07 9.83 -13.78
C ARG A 307 11.01 8.89 -14.35
N GLN A 308 11.16 7.59 -14.17
CA GLN A 308 10.09 6.64 -14.47
C GLN A 308 9.72 5.88 -13.23
N THR A 309 8.42 5.61 -13.06
CA THR A 309 7.86 4.87 -11.93
C THR A 309 6.89 3.83 -12.47
N LEU A 310 7.15 2.56 -12.21
CA LEU A 310 6.25 1.45 -12.55
C LEU A 310 5.12 1.46 -11.54
N LEU A 311 3.88 1.58 -11.99
CA LEU A 311 2.69 1.56 -11.14
C LEU A 311 2.26 0.13 -10.77
N GLY A 312 2.64 -0.84 -11.60
CA GLY A 312 2.26 -2.24 -11.51
C GLY A 312 1.73 -2.79 -12.83
N LEU A 313 1.19 -4.00 -12.74
CA LEU A 313 0.52 -4.70 -13.82
C LEU A 313 -0.98 -4.83 -13.54
N VAL A 314 -1.77 -4.98 -14.60
CA VAL A 314 -3.18 -5.34 -14.52
C VAL A 314 -3.58 -6.17 -15.73
N THR A 315 -4.32 -7.24 -15.50
CA THR A 315 -4.90 -8.10 -16.54
C THR A 315 -6.40 -7.88 -16.67
N ARG A 316 -7.01 -8.42 -17.73
CA ARG A 316 -8.47 -8.43 -17.86
C ARG A 316 -9.08 -9.24 -16.73
N ARG A 317 -8.49 -10.39 -16.42
CA ARG A 317 -8.89 -11.25 -15.31
C ARG A 317 -8.91 -10.52 -13.97
N ASP A 318 -7.88 -9.73 -13.64
CA ASP A 318 -7.86 -8.96 -12.38
C ASP A 318 -9.06 -8.02 -12.24
N VAL A 319 -9.43 -7.36 -13.35
CA VAL A 319 -10.60 -6.47 -13.41
C VAL A 319 -11.90 -7.25 -13.25
N VAL A 320 -12.05 -8.37 -13.94
CA VAL A 320 -13.24 -9.23 -13.86
C VAL A 320 -13.38 -9.79 -12.44
N ASP A 321 -12.34 -10.41 -11.90
CA ASP A 321 -12.35 -11.03 -10.58
C ASP A 321 -12.72 -10.01 -9.49
N ALA A 322 -12.15 -8.80 -9.52
CA ALA A 322 -12.48 -7.75 -8.56
C ALA A 322 -13.91 -7.19 -8.74
N THR A 323 -14.36 -7.04 -9.98
CA THR A 323 -15.71 -6.56 -10.29
C THR A 323 -16.77 -7.57 -9.85
N ASP A 324 -16.53 -8.86 -10.12
CA ASP A 324 -17.42 -9.96 -9.75
C ASP A 324 -17.44 -10.17 -8.23
N ALA A 325 -16.29 -10.13 -7.57
CA ALA A 325 -16.18 -10.21 -6.12
C ALA A 325 -17.01 -9.13 -5.42
N VAL A 326 -16.92 -7.90 -5.93
CA VAL A 326 -17.74 -6.77 -5.51
C VAL A 326 -19.20 -7.09 -5.84
N ASN A 327 -19.60 -7.25 -7.10
CA ASN A 327 -21.00 -7.42 -7.50
C ASN A 327 -21.74 -8.61 -6.86
N ALA A 328 -21.03 -9.64 -6.43
CA ALA A 328 -21.61 -10.78 -5.73
C ALA A 328 -21.82 -10.57 -4.20
N LEU A 329 -21.58 -9.37 -3.67
CA LEU A 329 -21.90 -9.04 -2.26
C LEU A 329 -23.42 -8.95 -2.03
N PRO A 330 -23.91 -9.34 -0.84
CA PRO A 330 -25.33 -9.29 -0.49
C PRO A 330 -25.87 -7.86 -0.39
N ASP A 331 -27.19 -7.72 -0.47
CA ASP A 331 -27.95 -6.48 -0.25
C ASP A 331 -27.59 -5.31 -1.19
N ARG A 332 -26.99 -5.61 -2.34
CA ARG A 332 -26.70 -4.60 -3.37
C ARG A 332 -27.97 -4.17 -4.09
N LEU A 333 -28.22 -2.87 -4.06
CA LEU A 333 -29.25 -2.25 -4.90
C LEU A 333 -28.83 -2.16 -6.36
N PHE A 334 -27.54 -1.96 -6.64
CA PHE A 334 -27.01 -1.78 -7.99
C PHE A 334 -25.70 -2.55 -8.17
N PRO A 335 -25.52 -3.24 -9.32
CA PRO A 335 -24.19 -3.69 -9.71
C PRO A 335 -23.32 -2.47 -10.01
N VAL A 336 -22.05 -2.56 -9.62
CA VAL A 336 -21.01 -1.63 -10.07
C VAL A 336 -20.43 -2.20 -11.36
N THR A 337 -20.81 -1.61 -12.48
CA THR A 337 -20.23 -1.93 -13.79
C THR A 337 -19.22 -0.86 -14.14
N VAL A 338 -17.93 -1.16 -14.00
CA VAL A 338 -16.86 -0.25 -14.45
C VAL A 338 -16.36 -0.73 -15.81
N HIS A 339 -16.60 0.07 -16.85
CA HIS A 339 -16.13 -0.26 -18.19
C HIS A 339 -14.70 0.26 -18.38
N PHE A 340 -13.71 -0.65 -18.33
CA PHE A 340 -12.32 -0.29 -18.62
C PHE A 340 -12.03 -0.17 -20.13
N GLU A 341 -12.96 -0.63 -20.98
CA GLU A 341 -12.85 -0.57 -22.45
C GLU A 341 -12.89 0.86 -23.02
N THR A 342 -13.20 1.87 -22.21
CA THR A 342 -13.32 3.27 -22.67
C THR A 342 -11.98 4.00 -22.83
N GLY A 343 -10.88 3.27 -22.88
CA GLY A 343 -9.59 3.84 -23.26
C GLY A 343 -8.61 4.08 -22.13
N TYR A 344 -8.97 3.97 -20.84
CA TYR A 344 -8.09 4.43 -19.75
C TYR A 344 -8.11 3.53 -18.51
N ILE A 345 -6.94 3.30 -17.93
CA ILE A 345 -6.77 2.56 -16.67
C ILE A 345 -6.32 3.51 -15.55
N PRO A 346 -7.00 3.52 -14.39
CA PRO A 346 -6.58 4.25 -13.20
C PRO A 346 -5.33 3.68 -12.56
N ALA A 347 -4.53 4.57 -11.97
CA ALA A 347 -3.32 4.18 -11.25
C ALA A 347 -3.61 3.18 -10.12
N TRP A 348 -4.81 3.24 -9.51
CA TRP A 348 -5.25 2.29 -8.50
C TRP A 348 -5.60 0.89 -9.04
N ALA A 349 -5.71 0.70 -10.35
CA ALA A 349 -5.96 -0.63 -10.92
C ALA A 349 -4.67 -1.43 -11.16
N PHE A 350 -3.51 -0.79 -11.19
CA PHE A 350 -2.23 -1.47 -11.34
C PHE A 350 -1.73 -1.95 -10.00
N GLU A 351 -1.24 -3.18 -9.91
CA GLU A 351 -0.67 -3.75 -8.69
C GLU A 351 0.77 -4.25 -8.92
N LEU A 352 1.63 -4.12 -7.91
CA LEU A 352 2.95 -4.75 -7.90
C LEU A 352 2.92 -5.88 -6.88
N ALA A 353 2.66 -7.10 -7.37
CA ALA A 353 2.51 -8.28 -6.51
C ALA A 353 3.75 -8.52 -5.64
N GLU A 354 4.94 -8.24 -6.16
CA GLU A 354 6.22 -8.41 -5.46
C GLU A 354 6.46 -7.36 -4.39
N TYR A 355 5.62 -6.32 -4.32
CA TYR A 355 5.60 -5.30 -3.28
C TYR A 355 4.48 -5.51 -2.27
N THR A 356 3.64 -6.53 -2.46
CA THR A 356 2.61 -6.87 -1.48
C THR A 356 3.30 -7.48 -0.27
N PRO A 357 3.15 -6.89 0.93
CA PRO A 357 3.78 -7.44 2.12
C PRO A 357 3.12 -8.76 2.52
N ASP A 358 3.84 -9.56 3.32
CA ASP A 358 3.24 -10.71 4.00
C ASP A 358 2.27 -10.21 5.08
N TYR A 359 0.98 -10.23 4.74
CA TYR A 359 -0.08 -9.72 5.62
C TYR A 359 -0.28 -10.55 6.88
N GLU A 360 0.03 -11.85 6.87
CA GLU A 360 -0.06 -12.68 8.09
C GLU A 360 1.02 -12.25 9.07
N VAL A 361 2.26 -12.10 8.58
CA VAL A 361 3.35 -11.56 9.40
C VAL A 361 2.96 -10.17 9.88
N LEU A 362 2.63 -9.22 8.98
CA LEU A 362 2.27 -7.87 9.41
C LEU A 362 1.12 -7.84 10.43
N TYR A 363 0.12 -8.72 10.29
CA TYR A 363 -0.99 -8.83 11.25
C TYR A 363 -0.51 -9.23 12.64
N GLU A 364 0.28 -10.30 12.76
CA GLU A 364 0.84 -10.75 14.05
C GLU A 364 1.66 -9.63 14.71
N TRP A 365 2.41 -8.90 13.91
CA TRP A 365 3.16 -7.73 14.34
C TRP A 365 2.27 -6.57 14.79
N ALA A 366 1.22 -6.27 14.03
CA ALA A 366 0.28 -5.20 14.34
C ALA A 366 -0.50 -5.49 15.62
N VAL A 367 -0.93 -6.74 15.85
CA VAL A 367 -1.60 -7.15 17.09
C VAL A 367 -0.76 -6.77 18.32
N ILE A 368 0.57 -6.78 18.19
CA ILE A 368 1.52 -6.46 19.26
C ILE A 368 1.87 -4.96 19.27
N LEU A 369 2.22 -4.39 18.12
CA LEU A 369 2.87 -3.09 18.00
C LEU A 369 1.95 -1.94 17.57
N ALA A 370 0.87 -2.19 16.85
CA ALA A 370 0.06 -1.17 16.18
C ALA A 370 -0.78 -0.34 17.16
N ARG A 371 -0.55 0.98 17.26
CA ARG A 371 -1.27 1.90 18.17
C ARG A 371 -2.68 2.16 17.69
N LYS A 372 -2.91 2.07 16.39
CA LYS A 372 -4.21 2.27 15.79
C LYS A 372 -4.94 0.92 15.69
N PRO A 373 -6.11 0.75 16.31
CA PRO A 373 -6.93 -0.45 16.11
C PRO A 373 -7.28 -0.67 14.63
N GLU A 374 -7.36 0.41 13.85
CA GLU A 374 -7.56 0.37 12.40
C GLU A 374 -6.48 -0.42 11.67
N THR A 375 -5.21 -0.25 12.03
CA THR A 375 -4.08 -1.00 11.47
C THR A 375 -4.30 -2.51 11.64
N ILE A 376 -4.69 -2.92 12.85
CA ILE A 376 -4.93 -4.32 13.19
C ILE A 376 -6.10 -4.86 12.36
N MET A 377 -7.18 -4.10 12.26
CA MET A 377 -8.34 -4.48 11.44
C MET A 377 -7.99 -4.59 9.96
N SER A 378 -7.26 -3.62 9.40
CA SER A 378 -6.83 -3.61 7.99
C SER A 378 -6.08 -4.89 7.64
N LEU A 379 -5.11 -5.25 8.47
CA LEU A 379 -4.26 -6.43 8.29
C LEU A 379 -5.05 -7.72 8.53
N ALA A 380 -5.93 -7.74 9.53
CA ALA A 380 -6.84 -8.85 9.77
C ALA A 380 -7.76 -9.12 8.56
N ILE A 381 -8.24 -8.07 7.89
CA ILE A 381 -9.04 -8.22 6.66
C ILE A 381 -8.16 -8.79 5.54
N ALA A 382 -6.96 -8.24 5.35
CA ALA A 382 -6.04 -8.67 4.31
C ALA A 382 -5.66 -10.16 4.41
N CYS A 383 -5.59 -10.71 5.63
CA CYS A 383 -5.34 -12.13 5.87
C CYS A 383 -6.60 -12.97 6.19
N GLY A 384 -7.81 -12.42 6.10
CA GLY A 384 -9.05 -13.17 6.32
C GLY A 384 -9.40 -13.48 7.79
N ARG A 385 -8.73 -12.84 8.75
CA ARG A 385 -8.87 -13.03 10.21
C ARG A 385 -9.61 -11.89 10.93
N HIS A 386 -10.30 -11.02 10.20
CA HIS A 386 -11.04 -9.87 10.72
C HIS A 386 -11.96 -10.16 11.93
N ARG A 387 -12.57 -11.36 12.02
CA ARG A 387 -13.43 -11.75 13.15
C ARG A 387 -12.67 -12.17 14.42
N GLU A 388 -11.39 -12.53 14.29
CA GLU A 388 -10.51 -12.85 15.42
C GLU A 388 -9.92 -11.59 16.06
N CYS A 389 -10.03 -10.44 15.38
CA CYS A 389 -9.46 -9.18 15.85
C CYS A 389 -10.27 -8.61 17.03
N ASP A 390 -9.60 -8.26 18.13
CA ASP A 390 -10.21 -7.62 19.32
C ASP A 390 -11.01 -6.33 19.01
N VAL A 391 -10.72 -5.70 17.87
CA VAL A 391 -11.41 -4.48 17.42
C VAL A 391 -12.80 -4.80 16.88
N TYR A 392 -13.02 -6.00 16.32
CA TYR A 392 -14.26 -6.37 15.65
C TYR A 392 -15.49 -6.39 16.58
N PRO A 393 -15.43 -6.96 17.80
CA PRO A 393 -16.56 -6.90 18.74
C PRO A 393 -16.95 -5.47 19.16
N ALA A 394 -16.00 -4.53 19.14
CA ALA A 394 -16.22 -3.14 19.53
C ALA A 394 -16.94 -2.30 18.46
N LEU A 395 -17.05 -2.81 17.23
CA LEU A 395 -17.76 -2.13 16.14
C LEU A 395 -19.28 -2.16 16.36
N SER A 396 -20.00 -1.19 15.80
CA SER A 396 -21.46 -1.28 15.68
C SER A 396 -21.88 -2.38 14.70
N GLU A 397 -23.14 -2.83 14.76
CA GLU A 397 -23.66 -3.84 13.83
C GLU A 397 -23.52 -3.43 12.36
N SER A 398 -23.82 -2.17 12.04
CA SER A 398 -23.65 -1.60 10.70
C SER A 398 -22.19 -1.63 10.25
N GLN A 399 -21.25 -1.27 11.14
CA GLN A 399 -19.82 -1.32 10.84
C GLN A 399 -19.31 -2.76 10.66
N ARG A 400 -19.74 -3.72 11.49
CA ARG A 400 -19.42 -5.14 11.30
C ARG A 400 -19.92 -5.66 9.96
N GLY A 401 -21.15 -5.31 9.57
CA GLY A 401 -21.69 -5.68 8.27
C GLY A 401 -20.86 -5.14 7.11
N LEU A 402 -20.36 -3.91 7.21
CA LEU A 402 -19.45 -3.32 6.21
C LEU A 402 -18.08 -4.01 6.17
N VAL A 403 -17.49 -4.32 7.33
CA VAL A 403 -16.23 -5.08 7.44
C VAL A 403 -16.36 -6.47 6.84
N ASP A 404 -17.43 -7.20 7.16
CA ASP A 404 -17.68 -8.55 6.65
C ASP A 404 -17.86 -8.56 5.14
N ARG A 405 -18.58 -7.59 4.58
CA ARG A 405 -18.71 -7.43 3.13
C ARG A 405 -17.37 -7.13 2.48
N PHE A 406 -16.54 -6.28 3.10
CA PHE A 406 -15.23 -5.99 2.55
C PHE A 406 -14.31 -7.22 2.59
N ALA A 407 -14.27 -7.93 3.71
CA ALA A 407 -13.52 -9.16 3.86
C ALA A 407 -14.00 -10.24 2.88
N LEU A 408 -15.31 -10.31 2.60
CA LEU A 408 -15.85 -11.21 1.58
C LEU A 408 -15.35 -10.82 0.17
N ALA A 409 -15.36 -9.53 -0.19
CA ALA A 409 -14.80 -9.08 -1.46
C ALA A 409 -13.30 -9.42 -1.56
N VAL A 410 -12.52 -9.15 -0.51
CA VAL A 410 -11.10 -9.48 -0.42
C VAL A 410 -10.85 -10.99 -0.53
N SER A 411 -11.66 -11.83 0.10
CA SER A 411 -11.52 -13.29 0.00
C SER A 411 -11.76 -13.81 -1.42
N ARG A 412 -12.55 -13.09 -2.24
CA ARG A 412 -12.91 -13.47 -3.60
C ARG A 412 -11.96 -12.95 -4.67
N SER A 413 -11.35 -11.77 -4.48
CA SER A 413 -10.48 -11.14 -5.48
C SER A 413 -9.10 -10.71 -4.98
N SER A 414 -8.76 -11.01 -3.72
CA SER A 414 -7.56 -10.59 -2.97
C SER A 414 -7.51 -9.12 -2.53
N TYR A 415 -6.65 -8.84 -1.55
CA TYR A 415 -6.42 -7.51 -0.98
C TYR A 415 -5.52 -6.67 -1.90
N ARG A 416 -6.13 -5.95 -2.83
CA ARG A 416 -5.45 -5.13 -3.86
C ARG A 416 -6.06 -3.74 -3.94
N LYS A 417 -5.32 -2.78 -4.51
CA LYS A 417 -5.81 -1.41 -4.72
C LYS A 417 -7.11 -1.41 -5.54
N LEU A 418 -7.17 -2.24 -6.57
CA LEU A 418 -8.34 -2.44 -7.42
C LEU A 418 -9.59 -2.86 -6.62
N THR A 419 -9.46 -3.89 -5.77
CA THR A 419 -10.56 -4.37 -4.89
C THR A 419 -11.01 -3.26 -3.93
N ILE A 420 -10.05 -2.56 -3.30
CA ILE A 420 -10.34 -1.45 -2.38
C ILE A 420 -11.12 -0.34 -3.09
N ALA A 421 -10.69 0.08 -4.28
CA ALA A 421 -11.31 1.15 -5.05
C ALA A 421 -12.74 0.78 -5.46
N LEU A 422 -12.94 -0.40 -6.06
CA LEU A 422 -14.26 -0.85 -6.51
C LEU A 422 -15.23 -1.06 -5.34
N PHE A 423 -14.75 -1.63 -4.23
CA PHE A 423 -15.54 -1.75 -3.01
C PHE A 423 -15.96 -0.38 -2.45
N SER A 424 -15.05 0.59 -2.45
CA SER A 424 -15.34 1.94 -1.96
C SER A 424 -16.36 2.68 -2.81
N ILE A 425 -16.25 2.60 -4.14
CA ILE A 425 -17.25 3.16 -5.08
C ILE A 425 -18.61 2.49 -4.86
N SER A 426 -18.61 1.17 -4.71
CA SER A 426 -19.81 0.38 -4.44
C SER A 426 -20.54 0.81 -3.16
N GLU A 427 -19.83 0.85 -2.03
CA GLU A 427 -20.45 1.17 -0.74
C GLU A 427 -20.87 2.64 -0.66
N PHE A 428 -20.16 3.53 -1.36
CA PHE A 428 -20.61 4.91 -1.58
C PHE A 428 -21.97 4.94 -2.29
N ILE A 429 -22.09 4.28 -3.45
CA ILE A 429 -23.33 4.21 -4.23
C ILE A 429 -24.47 3.64 -3.38
N ASN A 430 -24.22 2.53 -2.70
CA ASN A 430 -25.23 1.87 -1.88
C ASN A 430 -25.71 2.76 -0.72
N SER A 431 -24.79 3.45 -0.04
CA SER A 431 -25.12 4.38 1.04
C SER A 431 -25.97 5.54 0.53
N VAL A 432 -25.53 6.22 -0.53
CA VAL A 432 -26.24 7.38 -1.07
C VAL A 432 -27.62 7.01 -1.61
N ALA A 433 -27.75 5.88 -2.31
CA ALA A 433 -29.04 5.43 -2.83
C ALA A 433 -30.06 5.06 -1.74
N GLN A 434 -29.59 4.70 -0.55
CA GLN A 434 -30.43 4.46 0.63
C GLN A 434 -30.73 5.74 1.42
N GLY A 435 -30.30 6.91 0.93
CA GLY A 435 -30.42 8.18 1.65
C GLY A 435 -29.52 8.27 2.90
N LYS A 436 -28.48 7.44 2.99
CA LYS A 436 -27.50 7.44 4.08
C LYS A 436 -26.32 8.35 3.75
N ASP A 437 -25.56 8.71 4.79
CA ASP A 437 -24.35 9.52 4.65
C ASP A 437 -23.24 8.74 3.94
N GLY A 438 -23.07 9.00 2.65
CA GLY A 438 -21.99 8.42 1.84
C GLY A 438 -20.59 8.83 2.32
N ALA A 439 -20.43 10.04 2.86
CA ALA A 439 -19.15 10.51 3.36
C ALA A 439 -18.74 9.79 4.65
N ALA A 440 -19.69 9.51 5.55
CA ALA A 440 -19.43 8.71 6.75
C ALA A 440 -18.91 7.31 6.41
N VAL A 441 -19.49 6.65 5.40
CA VAL A 441 -19.02 5.34 4.91
C VAL A 441 -17.59 5.43 4.40
N ILE A 442 -17.29 6.42 3.55
CA ILE A 442 -15.94 6.58 3.00
C ILE A 442 -14.89 6.93 4.08
N ARG A 443 -15.24 7.75 5.07
CA ARG A 443 -14.36 8.02 6.23
C ARG A 443 -14.03 6.75 7.00
N PHE A 444 -15.04 5.91 7.24
CA PHE A 444 -14.85 4.64 7.91
C PHE A 444 -13.94 3.71 7.09
N LEU A 445 -14.19 3.57 5.78
CA LEU A 445 -13.36 2.75 4.90
C LEU A 445 -11.91 3.24 4.87
N ARG A 446 -11.68 4.55 4.72
CA ARG A 446 -10.33 5.13 4.72
C ARG A 446 -9.57 4.79 6.00
N ARG A 447 -10.23 4.89 7.16
CA ARG A 447 -9.64 4.51 8.44
C ARG A 447 -9.32 3.01 8.45
N MET A 448 -10.29 2.19 8.09
CA MET A 448 -10.20 0.72 8.13
C MET A 448 -9.12 0.14 7.22
N ILE A 449 -8.80 0.76 6.08
CA ILE A 449 -7.73 0.29 5.18
C ILE A 449 -6.37 0.94 5.49
N SER A 450 -6.31 1.87 6.44
CA SER A 450 -5.07 2.58 6.74
C SER A 450 -4.23 1.78 7.72
N ILE A 451 -2.94 1.66 7.39
CA ILE A 451 -1.93 1.03 8.25
C ILE A 451 -1.00 2.13 8.73
N GLU A 452 -0.80 2.19 10.05
CA GLU A 452 0.14 3.16 10.62
C GLU A 452 1.58 2.86 10.22
N ASP A 453 2.39 3.91 10.17
CA ASP A 453 3.82 3.78 10.04
C ASP A 453 4.40 3.33 11.39
N PHE A 454 5.00 2.13 11.42
CA PHE A 454 5.64 1.61 12.63
C PHE A 454 6.94 2.35 12.96
N THR A 455 7.48 3.13 12.02
CA THR A 455 8.72 3.88 12.14
C THR A 455 8.57 5.25 12.81
N ASP A 456 7.36 5.79 12.88
CA ASP A 456 7.00 7.07 13.54
C ASP A 456 6.99 6.95 15.09
N TRP A 457 7.95 6.21 15.66
CA TRP A 457 8.18 6.20 17.09
C TRP A 457 8.80 7.53 17.52
N PRO A 458 8.12 8.35 18.37
CA PRO A 458 8.70 9.61 18.83
C PRO A 458 9.93 9.28 19.69
N ARG A 459 11.13 9.48 19.10
CA ARG A 459 12.44 9.25 19.73
C ARG A 459 12.78 10.23 20.86
N THR A 460 11.84 11.11 21.23
CA THR A 460 12.07 12.14 22.23
C THR A 460 11.83 11.59 23.64
N ILE A 461 12.78 10.79 24.13
CA ILE A 461 13.01 10.70 25.59
C ILE A 461 13.71 12.00 25.99
N THR A 462 12.94 12.97 26.44
CA THR A 462 13.50 14.12 27.16
C THR A 462 13.90 13.62 28.54
N VAL A 463 15.15 13.17 28.70
CA VAL A 463 15.68 12.92 30.04
C VAL A 463 15.80 14.29 30.71
N PRO A 464 15.11 14.56 31.83
CA PRO A 464 15.32 15.79 32.56
C PRO A 464 16.73 15.73 33.13
N TYR A 465 17.66 16.47 32.52
CA TYR A 465 19.02 16.61 33.02
C TYR A 465 18.96 17.49 34.27
N SER A 466 18.70 16.88 35.42
CA SER A 466 18.86 17.52 36.72
C SER A 466 20.35 17.57 37.03
N GLY A 467 21.02 18.65 36.63
CA GLY A 467 22.32 19.03 37.23
C GLY A 467 23.41 19.42 36.25
N LEU A 468 23.77 20.69 36.34
CA LEU A 468 24.98 21.35 35.83
C LEU A 468 25.14 21.51 34.31
N VAL A 469 24.84 22.76 33.93
CA VAL A 469 25.32 23.47 32.75
C VAL A 469 26.84 23.40 32.66
N LEU A 470 27.37 22.59 31.75
CA LEU A 470 28.61 22.91 31.04
C LEU A 470 28.34 22.77 29.55
N SER A 471 28.60 23.87 28.83
CA SER A 471 28.32 24.10 27.43
C SER A 471 28.93 23.03 26.53
N GLY A 472 28.07 22.15 26.01
CA GLY A 472 28.45 21.07 25.11
C GLY A 472 27.37 20.02 25.01
N SER A 473 26.13 20.41 24.68
CA SER A 473 25.03 19.49 24.45
C SER A 473 25.24 18.71 23.15
N ARG A 474 26.15 17.73 23.17
CA ARG A 474 25.99 16.57 22.29
C ARG A 474 24.72 15.89 22.74
N GLN A 475 23.65 16.03 21.95
CA GLN A 475 22.56 15.07 21.97
C GLN A 475 23.19 13.70 21.71
N LEU A 476 23.52 12.98 22.78
CA LEU A 476 23.64 11.55 22.74
C LEU A 476 22.25 11.07 22.31
N LYS A 477 22.11 10.81 21.01
CA LYS A 477 21.13 9.85 20.53
C LYS A 477 21.43 8.59 21.33
N ILE A 478 20.68 8.35 22.40
CA ILE A 478 20.57 7.04 23.01
C ILE A 478 19.87 6.23 21.93
N GLY A 479 20.70 5.74 21.00
CA GLY A 479 20.33 4.83 19.96
C GLY A 479 20.11 3.48 20.61
N ASP A 480 19.08 2.83 20.10
CA ASP A 480 18.97 1.38 20.05
C ASP A 480 18.79 0.74 21.42
N GLU A 481 17.56 0.81 21.92
CA GLU A 481 17.11 -0.36 22.69
C GLU A 481 16.18 -1.24 21.89
N TYR A 482 15.12 -0.74 21.21
CA TYR A 482 14.27 -1.60 20.39
C TYR A 482 13.46 -0.79 19.37
N GLU A 483 13.83 -0.78 18.09
CA GLU A 483 12.94 -0.29 17.03
C GLU A 483 12.98 -1.26 15.86
N ILE A 484 11.98 -2.15 15.80
CA ILE A 484 11.71 -2.88 14.57
C ILE A 484 11.25 -1.83 13.56
N TYR A 485 12.10 -1.56 12.58
CA TYR A 485 11.82 -0.62 11.51
C TYR A 485 11.02 -1.33 10.42
N VAL A 486 9.70 -1.31 10.55
CA VAL A 486 8.81 -1.75 9.47
C VAL A 486 8.41 -0.51 8.67
N ASP A 487 9.20 -0.17 7.66
CA ASP A 487 8.79 0.83 6.67
C ASP A 487 7.62 0.26 5.88
N CYS A 488 6.47 0.93 6.00
CA CYS A 488 5.20 0.53 5.40
C CYS A 488 4.82 1.57 4.35
N PRO A 489 5.50 1.62 3.19
CA PRO A 489 5.17 2.57 2.14
C PRO A 489 3.71 2.38 1.72
N GLY A 490 2.94 3.47 1.70
CA GLY A 490 1.53 3.42 1.30
C GLY A 490 0.54 3.09 2.44
N GLY A 491 0.82 3.49 3.68
CA GLY A 491 -0.11 3.35 4.81
C GLY A 491 -1.53 3.91 4.58
N ASP A 492 -1.73 4.79 3.59
CA ASP A 492 -3.07 5.27 3.17
C ASP A 492 -3.81 4.32 2.21
N ALA A 493 -3.15 3.25 1.74
CA ALA A 493 -3.62 2.27 0.78
C ALA A 493 -3.40 0.83 1.26
N GLY A 494 -3.50 0.57 2.57
CA GLY A 494 -3.35 -0.78 3.12
C GLY A 494 -1.95 -1.38 2.93
N CYS A 495 -0.91 -0.55 2.98
CA CYS A 495 0.48 -0.93 2.68
C CYS A 495 0.71 -1.49 1.29
N LEU A 496 -0.20 -1.20 0.36
CA LEU A 496 0.00 -1.50 -1.05
C LEU A 496 0.84 -0.38 -1.69
N TYR A 497 1.65 -0.76 -2.66
CA TYR A 497 2.49 0.17 -3.40
C TYR A 497 1.62 1.14 -4.22
N ASP A 498 1.40 2.36 -3.71
CA ASP A 498 0.62 3.41 -4.36
C ASP A 498 1.44 4.71 -4.53
N PRO A 499 2.43 4.75 -5.44
CA PRO A 499 3.33 5.89 -5.59
C PRO A 499 2.62 7.17 -6.06
N THR A 500 1.36 7.05 -6.46
CA THR A 500 0.52 8.16 -6.93
C THR A 500 -0.51 8.62 -5.91
N ASN A 501 -0.60 7.96 -4.76
CA ASN A 501 -1.69 8.16 -3.77
C ASN A 501 -3.09 8.06 -4.41
N SER A 502 -3.23 7.20 -5.43
CA SER A 502 -4.45 7.06 -6.22
C SER A 502 -5.65 6.58 -5.41
N ILE A 503 -5.46 5.71 -4.41
CA ILE A 503 -6.52 5.27 -3.50
C ILE A 503 -6.94 6.39 -2.57
N LYS A 504 -5.96 7.06 -1.95
CA LYS A 504 -6.20 8.21 -1.07
C LYS A 504 -6.98 9.31 -1.78
N ASP A 505 -6.57 9.64 -3.01
CA ASP A 505 -7.23 10.66 -3.84
C ASP A 505 -8.67 10.26 -4.20
N LEU A 506 -8.89 9.00 -4.59
CA LEU A 506 -10.23 8.47 -4.88
C LEU A 506 -11.13 8.58 -3.65
N LEU A 507 -10.67 8.13 -2.48
CA LEU A 507 -11.44 8.22 -1.25
C LEU A 507 -11.71 9.67 -0.84
N SER A 508 -10.75 10.57 -1.05
CA SER A 508 -10.94 12.00 -0.75
C SER A 508 -12.00 12.62 -1.65
N MET A 509 -11.98 12.27 -2.94
CA MET A 509 -12.99 12.71 -3.91
C MET A 509 -14.39 12.16 -3.58
N LEU A 510 -14.51 10.88 -3.25
CA LEU A 510 -15.80 10.26 -2.89
C LEU A 510 -16.37 10.85 -1.59
N GLU A 511 -15.53 11.09 -0.58
CA GLU A 511 -15.96 11.75 0.66
C GLU A 511 -16.54 13.15 0.37
N GLN A 512 -15.81 13.98 -0.40
CA GLN A 512 -16.28 15.31 -0.80
C GLN A 512 -17.61 15.24 -1.55
N CYS A 513 -17.75 14.30 -2.49
CA CYS A 513 -19.03 14.12 -3.20
C CYS A 513 -20.16 13.75 -2.23
N GLY A 514 -19.91 12.87 -1.27
CA GLY A 514 -20.89 12.46 -0.26
C GLY A 514 -21.36 13.61 0.62
N GLU A 515 -20.45 14.45 1.09
CA GLU A 515 -20.78 15.63 1.91
C GLU A 515 -21.67 16.61 1.15
N GLN A 516 -21.37 16.80 -0.13
CA GLN A 516 -22.08 17.74 -0.99
C GLN A 516 -23.47 17.20 -1.40
N ILE A 517 -23.59 15.89 -1.61
CA ILE A 517 -24.89 15.24 -1.82
C ILE A 517 -25.75 15.40 -0.57
N ALA A 518 -25.20 15.07 0.61
CA ALA A 518 -25.92 15.18 1.88
C ALA A 518 -26.38 16.62 2.19
N SER A 519 -25.52 17.61 1.96
CA SER A 519 -25.85 19.03 2.21
C SER A 519 -26.85 19.61 1.20
N SER A 520 -26.85 19.11 -0.04
CA SER A 520 -27.79 19.54 -1.08
C SER A 520 -29.21 19.02 -0.90
N GLY A 521 -29.40 17.96 -0.09
CA GLY A 521 -30.67 17.25 0.03
C GLY A 521 -31.07 16.45 -1.21
N MET A 522 -30.16 16.28 -2.19
CA MET A 522 -30.42 15.48 -3.38
C MET A 522 -30.47 13.99 -3.05
N THR A 523 -31.45 13.31 -3.62
CA THR A 523 -31.57 11.84 -3.57
C THR A 523 -31.32 11.23 -4.93
N PHE A 524 -30.68 10.07 -4.95
CA PHE A 524 -30.35 9.35 -6.18
C PHE A 524 -31.03 7.99 -6.20
N CYS A 525 -31.70 7.67 -7.31
CA CYS A 525 -32.40 6.40 -7.51
C CYS A 525 -31.61 5.38 -8.34
N HIS A 526 -30.52 5.79 -8.99
CA HIS A 526 -29.67 4.91 -9.80
C HIS A 526 -28.29 5.52 -10.01
N PHE A 527 -27.28 4.68 -10.22
CA PHE A 527 -25.92 5.09 -10.55
C PHE A 527 -25.37 4.27 -11.73
N ASP A 528 -24.51 4.92 -12.51
CA ASP A 528 -23.81 4.32 -13.65
C ASP A 528 -22.33 4.76 -13.62
N ALA A 529 -21.42 3.81 -13.82
CA ALA A 529 -19.97 4.04 -13.80
C ALA A 529 -19.36 3.72 -15.18
N PRO A 530 -19.67 4.51 -16.22
CA PRO A 530 -19.32 4.20 -17.60
C PRO A 530 -17.81 4.12 -17.85
N SER A 531 -16.97 4.57 -16.91
CA SER A 531 -15.53 4.33 -16.89
C SER A 531 -15.00 4.44 -15.46
N PRO A 532 -13.77 3.97 -15.16
CA PRO A 532 -13.17 4.12 -13.84
C PRO A 532 -13.03 5.58 -13.36
N TYR A 533 -13.09 6.54 -14.28
CA TYR A 533 -12.94 7.96 -14.01
C TYR A 533 -14.25 8.73 -14.07
N MET A 534 -15.39 8.06 -14.24
CA MET A 534 -16.70 8.73 -14.34
C MET A 534 -17.75 7.99 -13.54
N LEU A 535 -18.44 8.72 -12.66
CA LEU A 535 -19.63 8.24 -11.97
C LEU A 535 -20.79 9.19 -12.27
N LEU A 536 -21.90 8.63 -12.72
CA LEU A 536 -23.15 9.30 -13.01
C LEU A 536 -24.19 8.86 -11.99
N GLY A 537 -24.98 9.80 -11.47
CA GLY A 537 -26.14 9.54 -10.64
C GLY A 537 -27.40 10.00 -11.35
N LYS A 538 -28.49 9.23 -11.23
CA LYS A 538 -29.83 9.65 -11.64
C LYS A 538 -30.63 10.05 -10.40
N THR A 539 -31.14 11.27 -10.37
CA THR A 539 -31.98 11.75 -9.26
C THR A 539 -33.34 11.06 -9.28
N ASP A 540 -34.08 11.17 -8.19
CA ASP A 540 -35.50 10.78 -8.09
C ASP A 540 -36.39 11.50 -9.13
N LEU A 541 -36.05 12.75 -9.49
CA LEU A 541 -36.68 13.51 -10.57
C LEU A 541 -36.31 13.01 -11.98
N GLY A 542 -35.40 12.03 -12.08
CA GLY A 542 -34.96 11.43 -13.32
C GLY A 542 -33.83 12.16 -14.04
N GLU A 543 -33.30 13.24 -13.44
CA GLU A 543 -32.18 14.01 -13.99
C GLU A 543 -30.88 13.21 -13.86
N ARG A 544 -30.02 13.26 -14.88
CA ARG A 544 -28.70 12.62 -14.84
C ARG A 544 -27.64 13.65 -14.49
N LEU A 545 -26.97 13.45 -13.36
CA LEU A 545 -25.89 14.30 -12.88
C LEU A 545 -24.57 13.55 -12.88
N THR A 546 -23.49 14.21 -13.29
CA THR A 546 -22.14 13.68 -13.10
C THR A 546 -21.67 13.94 -11.67
N ILE A 547 -21.32 12.87 -10.95
CA ILE A 547 -20.80 12.91 -9.58
C ILE A 547 -19.30 13.18 -9.60
N TYR A 548 -18.55 12.46 -10.44
CA TYR A 548 -17.18 12.81 -10.77
C TYR A 548 -16.84 12.43 -12.21
N THR A 549 -15.88 13.13 -12.82
CA THR A 549 -15.37 12.86 -14.17
C THR A 549 -13.96 13.45 -14.37
N TYR A 550 -13.29 13.09 -15.47
CA TYR A 550 -12.23 13.92 -16.05
C TYR A 550 -12.80 14.90 -17.08
N CYS A 551 -12.05 15.97 -17.37
CA CYS A 551 -12.40 16.93 -18.40
C CYS A 551 -12.03 16.44 -19.81
N GLY A 552 -13.04 16.18 -20.64
CA GLY A 552 -12.86 15.85 -22.07
C GLY A 552 -12.63 17.06 -23.00
N GLY A 553 -12.53 18.27 -22.44
CA GLY A 553 -12.40 19.50 -23.21
C GLY A 553 -11.01 19.74 -23.78
N ARG A 554 -10.81 20.93 -24.38
CA ARG A 554 -9.50 21.40 -24.84
C ARG A 554 -9.10 22.67 -24.09
N SER A 555 -7.82 22.78 -23.74
CA SER A 555 -7.26 24.01 -23.19
C SER A 555 -7.30 25.14 -24.23
N LYS A 556 -7.07 26.39 -23.78
CA LYS A 556 -6.90 27.55 -24.68
C LYS A 556 -5.82 27.34 -25.76
N SER A 557 -4.84 26.47 -25.49
CA SER A 557 -3.77 26.09 -26.41
C SER A 557 -4.10 24.92 -27.34
N GLY A 558 -5.35 24.44 -27.35
CA GLY A 558 -5.83 23.40 -28.27
C GLY A 558 -5.52 21.95 -27.88
N PHE A 559 -4.74 21.72 -26.82
CA PHE A 559 -4.47 20.39 -26.26
C PHE A 559 -5.67 19.87 -25.46
N ARG A 560 -5.80 18.55 -25.29
CA ARG A 560 -6.79 17.97 -24.35
C ARG A 560 -6.55 18.55 -22.96
N CYS A 561 -7.63 18.95 -22.29
CA CYS A 561 -7.57 19.56 -20.97
C CYS A 561 -7.16 18.53 -19.92
N ASP A 562 -7.84 17.38 -19.89
CA ASP A 562 -7.57 16.25 -18.98
C ASP A 562 -7.50 16.68 -17.50
N ASN A 563 -8.16 17.79 -17.14
CA ASN A 563 -8.27 18.20 -15.74
C ASN A 563 -9.08 17.15 -14.98
N PHE A 564 -8.49 16.58 -13.93
CA PHE A 564 -9.09 15.54 -13.11
C PHE A 564 -8.56 15.64 -11.66
N PRO A 565 -9.42 15.44 -10.65
CA PRO A 565 -10.86 15.15 -10.76
C PRO A 565 -11.72 16.41 -10.91
N LEU A 566 -12.71 16.34 -11.81
CA LEU A 566 -13.93 17.15 -11.66
C LEU A 566 -14.87 16.39 -10.74
N SER A 567 -15.26 17.01 -9.63
CA SER A 567 -16.17 16.41 -8.63
C SER A 567 -17.36 17.30 -8.32
N PHE A 568 -18.47 16.66 -7.95
CA PHE A 568 -19.71 17.27 -7.48
C PHE A 568 -19.48 18.12 -6.24
N GLY A 569 -20.14 19.27 -6.18
CA GLY A 569 -20.01 20.28 -5.12
C GLY A 569 -18.72 21.11 -5.14
N LYS A 570 -17.63 20.63 -5.76
CA LYS A 570 -16.49 21.48 -6.12
C LYS A 570 -16.69 22.20 -7.45
N HIS A 571 -17.29 21.52 -8.43
CA HIS A 571 -17.56 22.07 -9.75
C HIS A 571 -19.06 22.11 -9.99
N ALA A 572 -19.52 23.15 -10.70
CA ALA A 572 -20.93 23.28 -11.05
C ALA A 572 -21.33 22.25 -12.11
N ASN A 573 -22.51 21.63 -11.94
CA ASN A 573 -23.14 20.86 -13.01
C ASN A 573 -23.79 21.82 -14.03
N CYS A 574 -23.63 21.52 -15.31
CA CYS A 574 -24.31 22.22 -16.38
C CYS A 574 -25.82 21.95 -16.30
N ARG A 575 -26.63 23.02 -16.19
CA ARG A 575 -28.10 22.92 -16.11
C ARG A 575 -28.75 22.25 -17.32
N THR A 576 -28.07 22.20 -18.47
CA THR A 576 -28.60 21.63 -19.71
C THR A 576 -28.27 20.15 -19.88
N CYS A 577 -27.02 19.75 -19.61
CA CYS A 577 -26.57 18.37 -19.86
C CYS A 577 -26.24 17.57 -18.60
N GLY A 578 -26.33 18.18 -17.41
CA GLY A 578 -26.05 17.54 -16.12
C GLY A 578 -24.57 17.23 -15.84
N ARG A 579 -23.67 17.46 -16.81
CA ARG A 579 -22.23 17.20 -16.66
C ARG A 579 -21.51 18.30 -15.88
N LEU A 580 -20.45 17.95 -15.17
CA LEU A 580 -19.60 18.91 -14.46
C LEU A 580 -18.89 19.85 -15.45
N ILE A 581 -18.83 21.14 -15.10
CA ILE A 581 -18.15 22.18 -15.88
C ILE A 581 -16.70 22.27 -15.39
N CYS A 582 -15.74 22.10 -16.30
CA CYS A 582 -14.34 22.29 -16.00
C CYS A 582 -14.03 23.76 -15.72
N ASP A 583 -13.42 24.06 -14.58
CA ASP A 583 -12.97 25.40 -14.17
C ASP A 583 -11.79 25.92 -15.02
N GLU A 584 -10.94 25.04 -15.57
CA GLU A 584 -9.82 25.44 -16.42
C GLU A 584 -10.23 25.86 -17.84
N CYS A 585 -11.20 25.16 -18.46
CA CYS A 585 -11.55 25.37 -19.87
C CYS A 585 -13.04 25.62 -20.15
N GLY A 586 -13.90 25.60 -19.13
CA GLY A 586 -15.35 25.80 -19.27
C GLY A 586 -16.10 24.67 -19.96
N PHE A 587 -15.42 23.57 -20.32
CA PHE A 587 -16.05 22.46 -21.04
C PHE A 587 -16.91 21.58 -20.13
N CYS A 588 -18.06 21.12 -20.65
CA CYS A 588 -18.91 20.10 -20.03
C CYS A 588 -19.25 18.95 -21.00
N SER A 589 -19.69 19.26 -22.22
CA SER A 589 -20.02 18.29 -23.28
C SER A 589 -19.89 18.92 -24.66
N GLU A 590 -19.53 18.13 -25.68
CA GLU A 590 -19.48 18.58 -27.08
C GLU A 590 -20.87 18.97 -27.62
N ARG A 591 -21.92 18.32 -27.13
CA ARG A 591 -23.32 18.51 -27.56
C ARG A 591 -24.10 19.51 -26.70
N CYS A 592 -23.44 20.21 -25.78
CA CYS A 592 -24.11 21.23 -24.98
C CYS A 592 -24.26 22.52 -25.80
N VAL A 593 -25.48 22.81 -26.24
CA VAL A 593 -25.81 23.99 -27.07
C VAL A 593 -25.65 25.30 -26.29
N ALA A 594 -25.76 25.24 -24.96
CA ALA A 594 -25.53 26.37 -24.07
C ALA A 594 -24.03 26.53 -23.78
N ARG A 595 -23.25 27.11 -24.70
CA ARG A 595 -21.90 27.60 -24.34
C ARG A 595 -22.07 28.88 -23.52
N PRO A 596 -21.56 28.95 -22.27
CA PRO A 596 -21.47 30.20 -21.54
C PRO A 596 -20.41 31.06 -22.22
N GLY A 597 -20.89 31.87 -23.16
CA GLY A 597 -20.13 32.72 -24.09
C GLY A 597 -21.04 33.66 -24.88
N ASP A 598 -22.35 33.36 -24.97
CA ASP A 598 -23.36 34.22 -25.60
C ASP A 598 -24.19 35.09 -24.63
N SER A 599 -23.88 35.08 -23.34
CA SER A 599 -24.52 36.01 -22.39
C SER A 599 -23.50 36.52 -21.38
N GLY A 600 -23.03 37.75 -21.59
CA GLY A 600 -22.14 38.45 -20.68
C GLY A 600 -22.73 38.55 -19.27
N ALA A 601 -22.16 37.79 -18.34
CA ALA A 601 -22.28 38.03 -16.91
C ALA A 601 -20.91 37.78 -16.29
N LYS A 602 -20.21 38.87 -15.98
CA LYS A 602 -19.08 38.87 -15.05
C LYS A 602 -19.66 38.62 -13.66
N PHE A 603 -19.18 37.59 -12.96
CA PHE A 603 -19.29 37.49 -11.51
C PHE A 603 -18.14 38.25 -10.87
#